data_AF-A0A7S2N6B2-F1
#
_entry.id   AF-A0A7S2N6B2-F1
#
_cell.length_a   1.000
_cell.length_b   1.000
_cell.length_c   1.000
_cell.angle_alpha   90.00
_cell.angle_beta   90.00
_cell.angle_gamma   90.00
#
_symmetry.space_group_name_H-M   'P 1'
#
loop_
_entity.id
_entity.type
_entity.pdbx_description
1 polymer ?
#
loop_
_entity_poly.entity_id
_entity_poly.type
_entity_poly.pdbx_seq_one_letter_code
_entity_poly.pdbx_strand_id
1 'polypeptide(L)'
;NYRGPRPAPFAQWRWQPDNRDCEVVRLNSKTFCEAMDANNLARVMIVGDSLAFQMMQSVWGLLGGQSDAGPRNSECSHCLRHFALFGVNRSVSCNSGRHVQLRYINNDLLSTHHWTPGGTHADD
;
A
#
# COMPACT_ATOMS: atom_id res chain seq x y z
N ASN A 1 5.29 12.70 -27.14
CA ASN A 1 6.37 11.91 -26.51
C ASN A 1 6.89 12.59 -25.25
N TYR A 2 6.11 12.59 -24.16
CA TYR A 2 6.62 13.00 -22.85
C TYR A 2 7.36 11.83 -22.23
N ARG A 3 8.69 11.91 -22.13
CA ARG A 3 9.45 11.07 -21.20
C ARG A 3 9.31 11.71 -19.83
N GLY A 4 8.71 10.99 -18.89
CA GLY A 4 8.67 11.42 -17.49
C GLY A 4 10.08 11.66 -16.93
N PRO A 5 10.19 12.33 -15.77
CA PRO A 5 11.49 12.60 -15.16
C PRO A 5 12.28 11.29 -14.97
N ARG A 6 13.59 11.34 -15.23
CA ARG A 6 14.47 10.20 -14.96
C ARG A 6 14.41 9.89 -13.45
N PRO A 7 14.33 8.61 -13.05
CA PRO A 7 14.38 8.24 -11.64
C PRO A 7 15.69 8.74 -11.02
N ALA A 8 15.60 9.26 -9.80
CA ALA A 8 16.78 9.68 -9.06
C ALA A 8 17.77 8.50 -8.89
N PRO A 9 19.09 8.74 -8.79
CA PRO A 9 20.09 7.68 -8.71
C PRO A 9 19.82 6.65 -7.59
N PHE A 10 19.30 7.10 -6.45
CA PHE A 10 18.96 6.22 -5.34
C PHE A 10 17.79 5.25 -5.67
N ALA A 11 16.88 5.63 -6.57
CA ALA A 11 15.75 4.79 -6.97
C ALA A 11 16.13 3.68 -7.98
N GLN A 12 17.41 3.62 -8.38
CA GLN A 12 17.94 2.61 -9.30
C GLN A 12 18.49 1.37 -8.58
N TRP A 13 18.70 1.47 -7.27
CA TRP A 13 19.17 0.34 -6.46
C TRP A 13 18.12 -0.77 -6.41
N ARG A 14 18.59 -2.01 -6.55
CA ARG A 14 17.80 -3.22 -6.42
C ARG A 14 18.49 -4.15 -5.43
N TRP A 15 17.73 -4.67 -4.49
CA TRP A 15 18.21 -5.73 -3.63
C TRP A 15 18.35 -7.02 -4.45
N GLN A 16 19.50 -7.67 -4.33
CA GLN A 16 19.79 -8.96 -4.95
C GLN A 16 19.97 -10.00 -3.84
N PRO A 17 19.25 -11.13 -3.87
CA PRO A 17 19.45 -12.20 -2.91
C PRO A 17 20.85 -12.82 -3.08
N ASP A 18 21.40 -13.35 -1.98
CA ASP A 18 22.71 -14.01 -1.98
C ASP A 18 22.73 -15.25 -2.88
N ASN A 19 21.60 -15.95 -2.97
CA ASN A 19 21.42 -17.04 -3.90
C ASN A 19 21.09 -16.51 -5.30
N ARG A 20 22.03 -16.71 -6.24
CA ARG A 20 21.90 -16.26 -7.64
C ARG A 20 20.80 -16.99 -8.42
N ASP A 21 20.38 -18.16 -7.95
CA ASP A 21 19.30 -18.94 -8.57
C ASP A 21 17.90 -18.53 -8.05
N CYS A 22 17.83 -17.58 -7.13
CA CYS A 22 16.57 -17.04 -6.61
C CYS A 22 16.27 -15.69 -7.27
N GLU A 23 15.35 -15.66 -8.23
CA GLU A 23 14.89 -14.42 -8.84
C GLU A 23 13.82 -13.75 -7.97
N VAL A 24 14.04 -12.49 -7.60
CA VAL A 24 13.01 -11.67 -6.94
C VAL A 24 12.05 -11.14 -7.99
N VAL A 25 10.83 -11.66 -7.98
CA VAL A 25 9.76 -11.20 -8.88
C VAL A 25 9.36 -9.76 -8.52
N ARG A 26 9.39 -8.87 -9.50
CA ARG A 26 9.02 -7.46 -9.31
C ARG A 26 7.52 -7.33 -9.05
N LEU A 27 7.17 -6.78 -7.88
CA LEU A 27 5.81 -6.46 -7.53
C LEU A 27 5.21 -5.43 -8.51
N ASN A 28 4.05 -5.78 -9.05
CA ASN A 28 3.15 -4.95 -9.82
C ASN A 28 1.72 -5.52 -9.72
N SER A 29 0.71 -4.78 -10.19
CA SER A 29 -0.70 -5.20 -10.10
C SER A 29 -0.96 -6.65 -10.60
N LYS A 30 -0.36 -7.05 -11.73
CA LYS A 30 -0.53 -8.41 -12.28
C LYS A 30 0.05 -9.47 -11.35
N THR A 31 1.34 -9.37 -11.01
CA THR A 31 2.03 -10.35 -10.15
C THR A 31 1.42 -10.41 -8.74
N PHE A 32 0.92 -9.28 -8.24
CA PHE A 32 0.18 -9.22 -6.98
C PHE A 32 -1.12 -10.01 -7.04
N CYS A 33 -1.96 -9.74 -8.05
CA CYS A 33 -3.23 -10.44 -8.21
C CYS A 33 -3.05 -11.95 -8.41
N GLU A 34 -2.07 -12.36 -9.21
CA GLU A 34 -1.71 -13.78 -9.39
C GLU A 34 -1.34 -14.43 -8.05
N ALA A 35 -0.53 -13.76 -7.23
CA ALA A 35 -0.16 -14.28 -5.91
C ALA A 35 -1.35 -14.35 -4.94
N MET A 36 -2.22 -13.34 -4.93
CA MET A 36 -3.42 -13.33 -4.08
C MET A 36 -4.42 -14.40 -4.50
N ASP A 37 -4.61 -14.61 -5.80
CA ASP A 37 -5.50 -15.64 -6.34
C ASP A 37 -4.95 -17.05 -6.06
N ALA A 38 -3.65 -17.29 -6.28
CA ALA A 38 -3.01 -18.58 -6.01
C ALA A 38 -3.11 -19.01 -4.54
N ASN A 39 -3.15 -18.04 -3.61
CA ASN A 39 -3.26 -18.29 -2.17
C ASN A 39 -4.68 -18.09 -1.63
N ASN A 40 -5.67 -17.83 -2.50
CA ASN A 40 -7.04 -17.51 -2.13
C ASN A 40 -7.18 -16.38 -1.09
N LEU A 41 -6.32 -15.37 -1.17
CA LEU A 41 -6.33 -14.22 -0.26
C LEU A 41 -7.19 -13.09 -0.82
N ALA A 42 -7.97 -12.46 0.05
CA ALA A 42 -8.80 -11.28 -0.32
C ALA A 42 -8.35 -10.00 0.40
N ARG A 43 -7.35 -10.09 1.28
CA ARG A 43 -6.91 -8.98 2.11
C ARG A 43 -5.43 -9.07 2.44
N VAL A 44 -4.75 -7.93 2.43
CA VAL A 44 -3.44 -7.70 3.03
C VAL A 44 -3.63 -6.68 4.14
N MET A 45 -3.10 -6.98 5.33
CA MET A 45 -3.12 -6.07 6.47
C MET A 45 -1.69 -5.73 6.85
N ILE A 46 -1.40 -4.44 6.91
CA ILE A 46 -0.14 -3.86 7.36
C ILE A 46 -0.42 -3.17 8.68
N VAL A 47 0.28 -3.58 9.74
CA VAL A 47 0.10 -3.05 11.08
C VAL A 47 1.43 -2.50 11.55
N GLY A 48 1.44 -1.28 12.04
CA GLY A 48 2.66 -0.67 12.56
C GLY A 48 2.56 0.84 12.63
N ASP A 49 3.71 1.48 12.61
CA ASP A 49 3.88 2.92 12.77
C ASP A 49 3.91 3.67 11.41
N SER A 50 4.41 4.90 11.45
CA SER A 50 4.62 5.72 10.26
C SER A 50 5.50 5.07 9.17
N LEU A 51 6.43 4.17 9.51
CA LEU A 51 7.24 3.46 8.53
C LEU A 51 6.43 2.35 7.85
N ALA A 52 5.61 1.62 8.60
CA ALA A 52 4.66 0.67 8.04
C ALA A 52 3.64 1.36 7.13
N PHE A 53 3.21 2.58 7.49
CA PHE A 53 2.37 3.42 6.64
C PHE A 53 3.07 3.81 5.32
N GLN A 54 4.33 4.23 5.37
CA GLN A 54 5.11 4.54 4.16
C GLN A 54 5.29 3.30 3.27
N MET A 55 5.51 2.13 3.87
CA MET A 55 5.56 0.86 3.15
C MET A 55 4.23 0.56 2.45
N MET A 56 3.09 0.76 3.13
CA MET A 56 1.77 0.60 2.52
C MET A 56 1.58 1.55 1.32
N GLN A 57 1.97 2.81 1.44
CA GLN A 57 1.91 3.76 0.32
C GLN A 57 2.80 3.33 -0.85
N SER A 58 3.99 2.79 -0.57
CA SER A 58 4.89 2.26 -1.60
C SER A 58 4.25 1.07 -2.34
N VAL A 59 3.65 0.13 -1.61
CA VAL A 59 2.87 -0.98 -2.18
C VAL A 59 1.73 -0.44 -3.04
N TRP A 60 0.93 0.48 -2.53
CA TRP A 60 -0.19 1.08 -3.27
C TRP A 60 0.26 1.70 -4.59
N GLY A 61 1.37 2.45 -4.59
CA GLY A 61 1.96 3.02 -5.80
C GLY A 61 2.43 1.96 -6.81
N LEU A 62 3.05 0.87 -6.34
CA LEU A 62 3.47 -0.25 -7.20
C LEU A 62 2.28 -0.99 -7.85
N LEU A 63 1.11 -0.97 -7.20
CA LEU A 63 -0.13 -1.55 -7.72
C LEU A 63 -0.89 -0.61 -8.68
N GLY A 64 -0.32 0.56 -9.00
CA GLY A 64 -0.92 1.55 -9.90
C GLY A 64 -1.87 2.51 -9.20
N GLY A 65 -1.92 2.47 -7.87
CA GLY A 65 -2.64 3.45 -7.07
C GLY A 65 -1.98 4.82 -7.14
N GLN A 66 -2.78 5.88 -7.21
CA GLN A 66 -2.25 7.23 -7.02
C GLN A 66 -1.96 7.43 -5.54
N SER A 67 -0.74 7.86 -5.23
CA SER A 67 -0.37 8.30 -3.89
C SER A 67 -1.19 9.53 -3.52
N ASP A 68 -1.71 9.61 -2.29
CA ASP A 68 -2.30 10.84 -1.77
C ASP A 68 -1.27 11.99 -1.68
N ALA A 69 0.02 11.66 -1.80
CA ALA A 69 1.17 12.57 -1.89
C ALA A 69 1.55 12.91 -3.35
N GLY A 70 0.57 13.15 -4.23
CA GLY A 70 0.85 13.55 -5.62
C GLY A 70 1.69 14.85 -5.72
N PRO A 71 2.46 15.05 -6.80
CA PRO A 71 3.41 16.17 -6.96
C PRO A 71 2.76 17.57 -7.08
N ARG A 72 1.47 17.71 -6.81
CA ARG A 72 0.71 18.96 -6.92
C ARG A 72 -0.09 19.35 -5.69
N ASN A 73 -0.10 18.55 -4.63
CA ASN A 73 -0.90 18.87 -3.44
C ASN A 73 0.01 19.09 -2.24
N SER A 74 0.61 20.28 -2.18
CA SER A 74 1.19 20.85 -0.95
C SER A 74 0.15 21.06 0.17
N GLU A 75 -1.11 20.69 -0.05
CA GLU A 75 -2.23 20.95 0.85
C GLU A 75 -2.65 19.79 1.75
N CYS A 76 -2.11 18.57 1.60
CA CYS A 76 -2.50 17.48 2.50
C CYS A 76 -1.35 16.74 3.20
N SER A 77 -0.38 17.50 3.71
CA SER A 77 0.43 17.06 4.85
C SER A 77 -0.44 16.65 6.04
N HIS A 78 -1.61 17.29 6.21
CA HIS A 78 -2.63 16.91 7.19
C HIS A 78 -3.33 15.58 6.86
N CYS A 79 -3.62 15.26 5.59
CA CYS A 79 -4.20 13.95 5.23
C CYS A 79 -3.22 12.82 5.49
N LEU A 80 -1.93 13.00 5.16
CA LEU A 80 -0.92 11.98 5.42
C LEU A 80 -0.81 11.68 6.92
N ARG A 81 -0.90 12.71 7.78
CA ARG A 81 -0.98 12.53 9.24
C ARG A 81 -2.28 11.87 9.67
N HIS A 82 -3.42 12.29 9.13
CA HIS A 82 -4.73 11.72 9.47
C HIS A 82 -4.80 10.23 9.10
N PHE A 83 -4.38 9.86 7.89
CA PHE A 83 -4.30 8.47 7.44
C PHE A 83 -3.27 7.64 8.19
N ALA A 84 -2.12 8.23 8.53
CA ALA A 84 -1.12 7.56 9.37
C ALA A 84 -1.65 7.30 10.78
N LEU A 85 -2.53 8.16 11.29
CA LEU A 85 -3.15 8.02 12.61
C LEU A 85 -4.32 7.03 12.57
N PHE A 86 -5.35 7.26 11.76
CA PHE A 86 -6.62 6.49 11.80
C PHE A 86 -6.63 5.21 10.96
N GLY A 87 -5.57 4.95 10.20
CA GLY A 87 -5.51 3.82 9.28
C GLY A 87 -6.06 4.15 7.90
N VAL A 88 -5.87 3.21 6.97
CA VAL A 88 -6.27 3.36 5.56
C VAL A 88 -6.80 2.04 5.05
N ASN A 89 -7.86 2.09 4.23
CA ASN A 89 -8.31 0.95 3.45
C ASN A 89 -8.36 1.30 1.96
N ARG A 90 -7.72 0.49 1.12
CA ARG A 90 -7.69 0.63 -0.34
C ARG A 90 -8.16 -0.67 -0.99
N SER A 91 -8.83 -0.56 -2.13
CA SER A 91 -9.25 -1.71 -2.94
C SER A 91 -8.40 -1.79 -4.20
N VAL A 92 -7.76 -2.94 -4.42
CA VAL A 92 -7.01 -3.27 -5.63
C VAL A 92 -7.91 -4.11 -6.51
N SER A 93 -8.16 -3.65 -7.74
CA SER A 93 -8.96 -4.39 -8.72
C SER A 93 -8.07 -5.31 -9.55
N CYS A 94 -8.37 -6.60 -9.53
CA CYS A 94 -7.71 -7.60 -10.37
C CYS A 94 -8.48 -7.82 -11.67
N ASN A 95 -7.79 -8.21 -12.74
CA ASN A 95 -8.39 -8.47 -14.05
C ASN A 95 -9.47 -9.58 -14.03
N SER A 96 -9.44 -10.45 -13.01
CA SER A 96 -10.45 -11.48 -12.76
C SER A 96 -11.78 -10.92 -12.22
N GLY A 97 -11.88 -9.60 -11.99
CA GLY A 97 -13.02 -8.97 -11.31
C GLY A 97 -12.98 -9.11 -9.79
N ARG A 98 -11.98 -9.82 -9.24
CA ARG A 98 -11.74 -9.92 -7.79
C ARG A 98 -11.18 -8.59 -7.26
N HIS A 99 -11.63 -8.22 -6.07
CA HIS A 99 -11.07 -7.10 -5.32
C HIS A 99 -10.26 -7.59 -4.13
N VAL A 100 -9.06 -7.04 -3.97
CA VAL A 100 -8.19 -7.31 -2.82
C VAL A 100 -8.09 -6.06 -1.97
N GLN A 101 -8.38 -6.21 -0.67
CA GLN A 101 -8.32 -5.11 0.28
C GLN A 101 -6.89 -4.94 0.81
N LEU A 102 -6.30 -3.75 0.65
CA LEU A 102 -5.04 -3.36 1.27
C LEU A 102 -5.35 -2.43 2.44
N ARG A 103 -5.09 -2.90 3.66
CA ARG A 103 -5.42 -2.19 4.90
C ARG A 103 -4.17 -1.84 5.69
N TYR A 104 -4.05 -0.60 6.12
CA TYR A 104 -3.09 -0.15 7.13
C TYR A 104 -3.81 0.16 8.44
N ILE A 105 -3.23 -0.28 9.56
CA ILE A 105 -3.69 0.03 10.92
C ILE A 105 -2.50 0.57 11.70
N ASN A 106 -2.68 1.74 12.31
CA ASN A 106 -1.69 2.27 13.24
C ASN A 106 -1.72 1.47 14.53
N ASN A 107 -0.57 0.94 14.94
CA ASN A 107 -0.46 0.17 16.18
C ASN A 107 -0.67 1.02 17.44
N ASP A 108 -0.45 2.33 17.41
CA ASP A 108 -0.75 3.27 18.49
C ASP A 108 -2.26 3.36 18.78
N LEU A 109 -3.12 2.98 17.82
CA LEU A 109 -4.58 2.94 17.98
C LEU A 109 -5.13 1.57 18.36
N LEU A 110 -4.29 0.53 18.43
CA LEU A 110 -4.75 -0.81 18.80
C LEU A 110 -5.16 -0.93 20.27
N SER A 111 -4.68 -0.03 21.14
CA SER A 111 -4.99 -0.06 22.57
C SER A 111 -6.18 0.81 22.97
N THR A 112 -6.70 1.68 22.10
CA THR A 112 -7.67 2.72 22.48
C THR A 112 -9.10 2.45 22.01
N HIS A 113 -9.33 1.57 21.04
CA HIS A 113 -10.68 1.24 20.57
C HIS A 113 -10.88 -0.26 20.35
N HIS A 114 -12.00 -0.79 20.89
CA HIS A 114 -12.51 -2.11 20.52
C HIS A 114 -12.83 -2.10 19.03
N TRP A 115 -11.98 -2.74 18.23
CA TRP A 115 -12.20 -2.87 16.81
C TRP A 115 -13.27 -3.92 16.53
N THR A 116 -14.45 -3.51 16.04
CA THR A 116 -15.49 -4.43 15.54
C THR A 116 -15.38 -4.58 14.02
N PRO A 117 -15.26 -5.81 13.49
CA PRO A 117 -15.31 -6.04 12.06
C PRO A 117 -16.75 -5.81 11.55
N GLY A 118 -17.02 -4.65 10.94
CA GLY A 118 -18.26 -4.42 10.19
C GLY A 118 -18.94 -3.06 10.34
N GLY A 119 -18.41 -2.13 11.14
CA GLY A 119 -19.05 -0.81 11.33
C GLY A 119 -18.83 0.16 10.17
N THR A 120 -19.91 0.58 9.51
CA THR A 120 -19.97 1.84 8.77
C THR A 120 -19.61 2.99 9.70
N HIS A 121 -18.69 3.86 9.27
CA HIS A 121 -18.41 5.14 9.92
C HIS A 121 -19.73 5.87 10.21
N ALA A 122 -20.07 6.04 11.48
CA ALA A 122 -20.93 7.11 11.92
C ALA A 122 -19.99 8.17 12.50
N ASP A 123 -19.98 9.34 11.86
CA ASP A 123 -19.28 10.54 12.31
C ASP A 123 -19.98 11.04 13.59
N ASP A 124 -19.17 11.33 14.63
CA ASP A 124 -19.51 12.23 15.74
C ASP A 124 -18.41 13.32 15.82
#